data_AF-A0A949DX49-F1
#
_entry.id   AF-A0A949DX49-F1
#
_cell.length_a   1.000
_cell.length_b   1.000
_cell.length_c   1.000
_cell.angle_alpha   90.00
_cell.angle_beta   90.00
_cell.angle_gamma   90.00
#
_symmetry.space_group_name_H-M   'P 1'
#
loop_
_entity.id
_entity.type
_entity.pdbx_description
1 polymer ?
#
loop_
_entity_poly.entity_id
_entity_poly.type
_entity_poly.pdbx_seq_one_letter_code
_entity_poly.pdbx_strand_id
1 'polypeptide(L)' 'MKNSDRDRIKKWVETWKRAGSALDEVKRRELRAYNYFENQALVDEMLQWAVDHQKIRLTTGMVEQQRLFMKMRKAIF' A
#
# COMPACT_ATOMS: atom_id res chain seq x y z
N MET A 1 -3.52 -13.25 -28.96
CA MET A 1 -2.72 -12.05 -28.62
C MET A 1 -1.49 -12.06 -29.51
N LYS A 2 -1.25 -11.03 -30.34
CA LYS A 2 -0.08 -11.02 -31.25
C LYS A 2 1.20 -11.01 -30.40
N ASN A 3 2.25 -11.74 -30.80
CA ASN A 3 3.51 -11.84 -30.03
C ASN A 3 4.08 -10.45 -29.65
N SER A 4 3.93 -9.48 -30.54
CA SER A 4 4.24 -8.05 -30.31
C SER A 4 3.61 -7.48 -29.03
N ASP A 5 2.33 -7.75 -28.78
CA ASP A 5 1.63 -7.17 -27.63
C ASP A 5 2.11 -7.80 -26.32
N ARG A 6 2.41 -9.10 -26.35
CA ARG A 6 2.99 -9.82 -25.21
C ARG A 6 4.37 -9.28 -24.86
N ASP A 7 5.20 -8.97 -25.86
CA ASP A 7 6.56 -8.46 -25.64
C ASP A 7 6.55 -7.00 -25.13
N ARG A 8 5.61 -6.17 -25.60
CA ARG A 8 5.39 -4.82 -25.04
C ARG A 8 4.96 -4.88 -23.57
N ILE A 9 4.02 -5.77 -23.23
CA ILE A 9 3.58 -5.97 -21.84
C ILE A 9 4.74 -6.45 -20.96
N LYS A 10 5.54 -7.42 -21.43
CA LYS A 10 6.72 -7.87 -20.69
C LYS A 10 7.70 -6.72 -20.43
N LYS A 11 8.02 -5.93 -21.44
CA LYS A 11 8.92 -4.77 -21.29
C LYS A 11 8.37 -3.74 -20.31
N TRP A 12 7.07 -3.50 -20.34
CA TRP A 12 6.38 -2.60 -19.40
C TRP A 12 6.50 -3.12 -17.96
N VAL A 13 6.19 -4.39 -17.72
CA VAL A 13 6.30 -5.02 -16.39
C VAL A 13 7.74 -4.95 -15.87
N GLU A 14 8.73 -5.29 -16.71
CA GLU A 14 10.14 -5.25 -16.31
C GLU A 14 10.61 -3.82 -16.01
N THR A 15 10.09 -2.82 -16.72
CA THR A 15 10.35 -1.40 -16.43
C THR A 15 9.81 -1.03 -15.05
N TRP A 16 8.57 -1.41 -14.73
CA TRP A 16 7.97 -1.14 -13.43
C TRP A 16 8.67 -1.85 -12.28
N LYS A 17 9.11 -3.10 -12.47
CA LYS A 17 9.90 -3.82 -11.46
C LYS A 17 11.20 -3.08 -11.12
N ARG A 18 11.92 -2.62 -12.15
CA ARG A 18 13.17 -1.86 -11.97
C ARG A 18 12.91 -0.51 -11.31
N ALA A 19 11.88 0.20 -11.77
CA ALA A 19 11.48 1.48 -11.18
C ALA A 19 11.12 1.33 -9.70
N GLY A 20 10.36 0.28 -9.35
CA GLY A 20 10.01 -0.02 -7.96
C GLY A 20 11.26 -0.21 -7.09
N SER A 21 12.20 -1.06 -7.53
CA SER A 21 13.44 -1.27 -6.77
C SER A 21 14.30 0.00 -6.65
N ALA A 22 14.33 0.85 -7.68
CA ALA A 22 15.06 2.11 -7.63
C ALA A 22 14.42 3.12 -6.66
N LEU A 23 13.08 3.21 -6.66
CA LEU A 23 12.34 4.06 -5.74
C LEU A 23 12.48 3.60 -4.29
N ASP A 24 12.49 2.29 -4.06
CA ASP A 24 12.73 1.74 -2.72
C ASP A 24 14.10 2.15 -2.18
N GLU A 25 15.14 2.14 -3.01
CA GLU A 25 16.48 2.56 -2.57
C GLU A 25 16.54 4.06 -2.28
N VAL A 26 15.90 4.89 -3.12
CA VAL A 26 15.75 6.33 -2.86
C VAL A 26 15.05 6.56 -1.53
N LYS A 27 13.92 5.89 -1.30
CA LYS A 27 13.15 6.00 -0.06
C LYS A 27 13.98 5.58 1.16
N ARG A 28 14.74 4.49 1.08
CA ARG A 28 15.62 4.06 2.18
C ARG A 28 16.71 5.08 2.48
N ARG A 29 17.30 5.67 1.44
CA ARG A 29 18.31 6.72 1.61
C ARG A 29 17.71 7.95 2.29
N GLU A 30 16.53 8.39 1.85
CA GLU A 30 15.82 9.52 2.45
C GLU A 30 15.47 9.27 3.90
N LEU A 31 14.92 8.11 4.24
CA LEU A 31 14.60 7.74 5.63
C LEU A 31 15.84 7.70 6.53
N ARG A 32 16.98 7.21 6.02
CA ARG A 32 18.25 7.18 6.78
C ARG A 32 18.85 8.56 6.98
N ALA A 33 18.65 9.46 6.02
CA ALA A 33 19.12 10.84 6.09
C ALA A 33 18.14 11.78 6.82
N TYR A 34 16.92 11.32 7.10
CA TYR A 34 15.88 12.14 7.69
C TYR A 34 16.22 12.49 9.13
N ASN A 35 16.30 13.79 9.43
CA ASN A 35 16.52 14.27 10.78
C ASN A 35 15.19 14.33 11.53
N TYR A 36 14.91 13.29 12.31
CA TYR A 36 13.68 13.17 13.09
C TYR A 36 13.52 14.25 14.15
N PHE A 37 14.62 14.75 14.73
CA PHE A 37 14.56 15.79 15.76
C PHE A 37 14.14 17.13 15.16
N GLU A 38 14.71 17.51 14.02
CA GLU A 38 14.35 18.76 13.33
C GLU A 38 12.91 18.74 12.80
N ASN A 39 12.38 17.56 12.49
CA ASN A 39 11.05 17.42 11.89
C ASN A 39 10.00 16.86 12.86
N GLN A 40 10.30 16.83 14.16
CA GLN A 40 9.41 16.24 15.16
C GLN A 40 8.01 16.87 15.14
N ALA A 41 7.93 18.20 15.02
CA ALA A 41 6.66 18.92 14.97
C ALA A 41 5.76 18.43 13.82
N LEU A 42 6.32 18.15 12.65
CA LEU A 42 5.57 17.67 11.49
C LEU A 42 5.05 16.25 11.73
N VAL A 43 5.83 15.40 12.39
CA VAL A 43 5.38 14.05 12.78
C VAL A 43 4.23 14.14 13.79
N ASP A 44 4.35 15.01 14.80
CA ASP A 44 3.34 15.22 15.82
C ASP A 44 2.03 15.74 15.20
N GLU A 45 2.11 16.69 14.26
CA GLU A 45 0.94 17.20 13.52
C GLU A 45 0.26 16.10 12.69
N MET A 46 1.03 15.24 12.01
CA MET A 46 0.47 14.11 11.26
C MET A 46 -0.27 13.13 12.17
N LEU A 47 0.29 12.85 13.36
CA LEU A 47 -0.32 11.99 14.36
C LEU A 47 -1.58 12.61 14.95
N GLN A 48 -1.54 13.91 15.28
CA GLN A 48 -2.68 14.64 15.79
C GLN A 48 -3.82 14.65 14.77
N TRP A 49 -3.51 14.92 13.49
CA TRP A 49 -4.50 14.86 12.42
C TRP A 49 -5.16 13.48 12.33
N ALA A 50 -4.39 12.39 12.48
CA ALA A 50 -4.92 11.03 12.46
C ALA A 50 -5.88 10.75 13.63
N VAL A 51 -5.61 11.32 14.80
CA VAL A 51 -6.50 11.24 15.98
C VAL A 51 -7.78 12.04 15.74
N ASP A 52 -7.66 13.26 15.22
CA ASP A 52 -8.78 14.18 15.01
C ASP A 52 -9.73 13.69 13.91
N HIS A 53 -9.19 13.01 12.91
CA HIS A 53 -9.95 12.53 11.73
C HIS A 53 -10.19 11.03 11.73
N GLN A 54 -10.03 10.37 12.88
CA GLN A 54 -10.29 8.96 12.98
C GLN A 54 -11.77 8.66 12.68
N LYS A 55 -12.01 7.62 11.88
CA LYS A 55 -13.35 7.09 11.64
C LYS A 55 -13.56 5.86 12.51
N ILE A 56 -14.65 5.84 13.27
CA ILE A 56 -15.07 4.66 14.02
C ILE A 56 -15.27 3.51 13.02
N ARG A 57 -14.54 2.42 13.22
CA ARG A 57 -14.69 1.20 12.43
C ARG A 57 -15.54 0.22 13.23
N LEU A 58 -16.74 -0.06 12.74
CA LEU A 58 -17.65 -1.04 13.33
C LEU A 58 -17.26 -2.49 12.99
N THR A 59 -16.28 -2.65 12.10
CA THR A 59 -15.82 -3.93 11.57
C THR A 59 -14.32 -3.88 11.35
N THR A 60 -13.70 -5.05 11.34
CA THR A 60 -12.27 -5.22 11.04
C THR A 60 -12.13 -6.01 9.75
N GLY A 61 -10.92 -5.98 9.15
CA GLY A 61 -10.65 -6.80 7.97
C GLY A 61 -10.96 -8.28 8.18
N MET A 62 -10.72 -8.79 9.39
CA MET A 62 -11.01 -10.18 9.75
C MET A 62 -12.52 -10.46 9.81
N VAL A 63 -13.32 -9.55 10.39
CA VAL A 63 -14.78 -9.69 10.45
C VAL A 63 -15.39 -9.64 9.04
N GLU A 64 -14.89 -8.75 8.17
CA GLU A 64 -15.32 -8.71 6.76
C GLU A 64 -14.91 -9.98 5.99
N GLN A 65 -13.71 -10.51 6.21
CA GLN A 65 -13.27 -11.76 5.60
C GLN A 65 -14.16 -12.94 6.01
N GLN A 66 -14.48 -13.07 7.30
CA GLN A 66 -15.39 -14.09 7.80
C GLN A 66 -16.78 -13.98 7.17
N ARG A 67 -17.32 -12.76 7.08
CA ARG A 67 -18.60 -12.47 6.42
C ARG A 67 -18.58 -12.90 4.95
N LEU A 68 -17.50 -12.59 4.23
CA LEU A 68 -17.33 -13.00 2.83
C LEU A 68 -17.26 -14.52 2.66
N PHE A 69 -16.51 -15.23 3.50
CA PHE A 69 -16.44 -16.70 3.47
C PHE A 69 -17.79 -17.35 3.76
N MET A 70 -18.54 -16.82 4.74
CA MET A 70 -19.89 -17.30 5.03
C MET A 70 -20.85 -17.08 3.85
N LYS A 71 -20.74 -15.94 3.14
CA LYS A 71 -21.52 -15.69 1.93
C LYS A 71 -21.17 -16.65 0.80
N MET A 72 -19.88 -16.91 0.58
CA MET A 72 -19.42 -17.88 -0.42
C MET A 72 -19.90 -19.29 -0.10
N ARG A 73 -19.84 -19.71 1.18
CA ARG A 73 -20.39 -21.01 1.61
C ARG A 73 -21.87 -21.15 1.26
N LYS A 74 -22.69 -20.12 1.52
CA LYS A 74 -24.13 -20.13 1.20
C LYS A 74 -24.46 -20.08 -0.31
N ALA A 75 -23.49 -19.75 -1.15
CA ALA A 75 -23.69 -19.68 -2.60
C ALA A 75 -23.21 -20.96 -3.32
N ILE A 76 -22.40 -21.78 -2.65
CA ILE A 76 -21.85 -23.03 -3.17
C ILE A 76 -22.72 -24.24 -2.78
N PHE A 77 -23.48 -24.14 -1.69
CA PHE A 77 -24.46 -25.12 -1.22
C PHE A 77 -25.87 -24.54 -1.29
#